data_AF-A0A964UYD6-F1
#
_entry.id   AF-A0A964UYD6-F1
#
_cell.length_a   1.000
_cell.length_b   1.000
_cell.length_c   1.000
_cell.angle_alpha   90.00
_cell.angle_beta   90.00
_cell.angle_gamma   90.00
#
_symmetry.space_group_name_H-M   'P 1'
#
loop_
_entity.id
_entity.type
_entity.pdbx_description
1 polymer ?
#
loop_
_entity_poly.entity_id
_entity_poly.type
_entity_poly.pdbx_seq_one_letter_code
_entity_poly.pdbx_strand_id
1 'polypeptide(L)'
;MTRFDVETWAAVLSVYPAAVANMAMLEIALNADPFPDLGKVVARCQHKMAERSTQVSQSDPTKLSKRVLLQIAAALQIDLSEEPK
;
A
#
# COMPACT_ATOMS: atom_id res chain seq x y z
N MET A 1 -20.05 19.60 5.15
CA MET A 1 -20.16 18.21 5.63
C MET A 1 -21.39 18.11 6.50
N THR A 2 -22.32 17.25 6.12
CA THR A 2 -23.51 16.92 6.90
C THR A 2 -23.14 15.97 8.05
N ARG A 3 -24.04 15.79 9.02
CA ARG A 3 -23.87 14.75 10.05
C ARG A 3 -23.72 13.35 9.44
N PHE A 4 -24.49 13.07 8.40
CA PHE A 4 -24.44 11.81 7.66
C PHE A 4 -23.08 11.59 6.99
N ASP A 5 -22.48 12.65 6.45
CA ASP A 5 -21.13 12.58 5.87
C ASP A 5 -20.12 12.21 6.96
N VAL A 6 -20.15 12.85 8.13
CA VAL A 6 -19.23 12.53 9.24
C VAL A 6 -19.35 11.08 9.67
N GLU A 7 -20.58 10.58 9.83
CA GLU A 7 -20.86 9.19 10.22
C GLU A 7 -20.36 8.21 9.17
N THR A 8 -20.54 8.52 7.89
CA THR A 8 -20.04 7.72 6.76
C THR A 8 -18.51 7.66 6.77
N TRP A 9 -17.84 8.80 6.96
CA TRP A 9 -16.38 8.87 7.03
C TRP A 9 -15.83 8.09 8.21
N ALA A 10 -16.44 8.23 9.40
CA ALA A 10 -16.04 7.48 10.58
C ALA A 10 -16.20 5.97 10.38
N ALA A 11 -17.34 5.54 9.83
CA ALA A 11 -17.59 4.12 9.56
C ALA A 11 -16.58 3.55 8.56
N VAL A 12 -16.36 4.23 7.43
CA VAL A 12 -15.44 3.78 6.39
C VAL A 12 -13.99 3.75 6.87
N LEU A 13 -13.55 4.76 7.64
CA LEU A 13 -12.15 4.80 8.10
C LEU A 13 -11.88 3.89 9.30
N SER A 14 -12.92 3.49 10.04
CA SER A 14 -12.79 2.60 11.21
C SER A 14 -12.26 1.21 10.89
N VAL A 15 -12.34 0.75 9.64
CA VAL A 15 -11.80 -0.56 9.22
C VAL A 15 -10.27 -0.55 9.12
N TYR A 16 -9.65 0.63 9.10
CA TYR A 16 -8.20 0.79 9.05
C TYR A 16 -7.63 1.04 10.44
N PRO A 17 -6.38 0.59 10.70
CA PRO A 17 -5.67 1.04 11.88
C PRO A 17 -5.57 2.57 11.91
N ALA A 18 -5.81 3.19 13.07
CA ALA A 18 -5.78 4.65 13.21
C ALA A 18 -4.49 5.30 12.67
N ALA A 19 -3.35 4.64 12.87
CA ALA A 19 -2.06 5.09 12.34
C ALA A 19 -2.02 5.14 10.80
N VAL A 20 -2.72 4.22 10.11
CA VAL A 20 -2.79 4.21 8.64
C VAL A 20 -3.68 5.36 8.15
N ALA A 21 -4.87 5.52 8.73
CA ALA A 21 -5.79 6.59 8.38
C ALA A 21 -5.18 7.98 8.61
N ASN A 22 -4.52 8.20 9.75
CA ASN A 22 -3.85 9.46 10.06
C ASN A 22 -2.73 9.78 9.06
N MET A 23 -1.89 8.79 8.72
CA MET A 23 -0.82 8.99 7.75
C MET A 23 -1.36 9.26 6.35
N ALA A 24 -2.44 8.58 5.94
CA ALA A 24 -3.09 8.85 4.66
C ALA A 24 -3.60 10.30 4.58
N MET A 25 -4.25 10.80 5.64
CA MET A 25 -4.71 12.19 5.68
C MET A 25 -3.57 13.20 5.62
N LEU A 26 -2.51 12.98 6.39
CA LEU A 26 -1.36 13.87 6.42
C LEU A 26 -0.69 13.96 5.04
N GLU A 27 -0.48 12.83 4.37
CA GLU A 27 0.13 12.83 3.04
C GLU A 27 -0.72 13.52 1.98
N ILE A 28 -2.04 13.42 2.08
CA ILE A 28 -2.91 14.10 1.14
C ILE A 28 -2.96 15.60 1.44
N ALA A 29 -3.07 15.99 2.71
CA ALA A 29 -3.05 17.39 3.13
C ALA A 29 -1.73 18.11 2.78
N LEU A 30 -0.62 17.38 2.74
CA LEU A 30 0.69 17.88 2.31
C LEU A 30 0.86 17.93 0.78
N ASN A 31 -0.03 17.28 0.02
CA ASN A 31 -0.08 17.35 -1.43
C ASN A 31 -1.03 18.46 -1.90
N ALA A 32 -0.97 18.82 -3.19
CA ALA A 32 -1.70 19.93 -3.79
C ALA A 32 -3.25 19.83 -3.76
N ASP A 33 -3.81 18.74 -3.21
CA ASP A 33 -5.25 18.55 -3.01
C ASP A 33 -5.60 18.64 -1.50
N PRO A 34 -5.81 19.86 -0.97
CA PRO A 34 -6.07 20.06 0.45
C PRO A 34 -7.45 19.56 0.91
N PHE A 35 -8.32 19.13 -0.02
CA PHE A 35 -9.67 18.66 0.27
C PHE A 35 -9.96 17.33 -0.45
N PRO A 36 -9.34 16.22 -0.02
CA PRO A 36 -9.62 14.93 -0.62
C PRO A 36 -11.05 14.49 -0.40
N ASP A 37 -11.62 13.85 -1.41
CA ASP A 37 -12.81 13.03 -1.23
C ASP A 37 -12.48 11.75 -0.45
N LEU A 38 -13.52 11.11 0.11
CA LEU A 38 -13.37 9.89 0.90
C LEU A 38 -12.72 8.76 0.10
N GLY A 39 -12.98 8.67 -1.20
CA GLY A 39 -12.44 7.65 -2.08
C GLY A 39 -10.92 7.72 -2.19
N LYS A 40 -10.37 8.93 -2.34
CA LYS A 40 -8.92 9.19 -2.37
C LYS A 40 -8.26 8.78 -1.07
N VAL A 41 -8.87 9.08 0.07
CA VAL A 41 -8.36 8.67 1.38
C VAL A 41 -8.36 7.15 1.51
N VAL A 42 -9.45 6.49 1.14
CA VAL A 42 -9.57 5.02 1.16
C VAL A 42 -8.50 4.37 0.30
N ALA A 43 -8.30 4.87 -0.93
CA ALA A 43 -7.25 4.37 -1.83
C ALA A 43 -5.86 4.50 -1.20
N ARG A 44 -5.59 5.62 -0.52
CA ARG A 44 -4.31 5.84 0.17
C ARG A 44 -4.14 4.93 1.38
N CYS A 45 -5.20 4.70 2.17
CA CYS A 45 -5.19 3.73 3.26
C CYS A 45 -4.90 2.30 2.76
N GLN A 46 -5.53 1.89 1.65
CA GLN A 46 -5.29 0.58 1.02
C GLN A 46 -3.84 0.44 0.57
N HIS A 47 -3.27 1.46 -0.07
CA HIS A 47 -1.87 1.47 -0.46
C HIS A 47 -0.93 1.28 0.73
N LYS A 48 -1.18 1.99 1.84
CA LYS A 48 -0.39 1.86 3.07
C LYS A 48 -0.53 0.51 3.76
N MET A 49 -1.73 -0.06 3.74
CA MET A 49 -1.96 -1.44 4.22
C MET A 49 -1.17 -2.43 3.37
N ALA A 50 -1.17 -2.24 2.05
CA ALA A 50 -0.38 -3.05 1.13
C ALA A 50 1.13 -2.89 1.38
N GLU A 51 1.64 -1.67 1.58
CA GLU A 51 3.04 -1.38 1.94
C GLU A 51 3.47 -2.11 3.23
N ARG A 52 2.62 -2.12 4.26
CA ARG A 52 2.89 -2.81 5.53
C ARG A 52 2.75 -4.33 5.45
N SER A 53 2.03 -4.83 4.46
CA SER A 53 1.92 -6.27 4.26
C SER A 53 3.28 -6.87 3.89
N THR A 54 3.72 -7.84 4.68
CA THR A 54 4.86 -8.72 4.40
C THR A 54 4.54 -9.77 3.34
N GLN A 55 3.28 -9.81 2.89
CA GLN A 55 2.83 -10.72 1.85
C GLN A 55 3.28 -10.16 0.49
N VAL A 56 4.17 -10.89 -0.18
CA VAL A 56 4.62 -10.57 -1.53
C VAL A 56 3.42 -10.75 -2.47
N SER A 57 2.97 -9.66 -3.09
CA SER A 57 1.97 -9.68 -4.15
C SER A 57 2.66 -9.66 -5.51
N GLN A 58 2.07 -10.31 -6.52
CA GLN A 58 2.55 -10.22 -7.91
C GLN A 58 2.61 -8.77 -8.43
N SER A 59 1.80 -7.88 -7.86
CA SER A 59 1.75 -6.46 -8.22
C SER A 59 2.90 -5.63 -7.63
N ASP A 60 3.73 -6.20 -6.75
CA ASP A 60 4.83 -5.47 -6.10
C ASP A 60 6.11 -6.31 -6.02
N PRO A 61 6.81 -6.49 -7.16
CA PRO A 61 8.03 -7.30 -7.23
C PRO A 61 9.18 -6.70 -6.42
N THR A 62 9.13 -5.41 -6.04
CA THR A 62 10.19 -4.75 -5.28
C THR A 62 10.32 -5.26 -3.85
N LYS A 63 9.26 -5.90 -3.33
CA LYS A 63 9.25 -6.54 -2.01
C LYS A 63 9.85 -7.94 -1.99
N LEU A 64 10.18 -8.52 -3.14
CA LEU A 64 10.90 -9.78 -3.21
C LEU A 64 12.34 -9.59 -2.77
N SER A 65 12.69 -10.09 -1.58
CA SER A 65 14.09 -10.11 -1.17
C SER A 65 14.93 -10.92 -2.16
N LYS A 66 16.17 -10.49 -2.42
CA LYS A 66 17.15 -11.22 -3.26
C LYS A 66 17.29 -12.70 -2.85
N ARG A 67 17.16 -12.98 -1.56
CA ARG A 67 17.18 -14.35 -1.01
C ARG A 67 16.00 -15.19 -1.49
N VAL A 68 14.79 -14.65 -1.51
CA VAL A 68 13.60 -15.33 -2.01
C VAL A 68 13.68 -15.54 -3.52
N LEU A 69 14.19 -14.56 -4.26
CA LEU A 69 14.45 -14.70 -5.70
C LEU A 69 15.45 -15.82 -6.00
N LEU A 70 16.55 -15.91 -5.25
CA LEU A 70 17.53 -16.99 -5.39
C LEU A 70 16.95 -18.37 -5.03
N GLN A 71 16.06 -18.44 -4.03
CA GLN A 71 15.36 -19.68 -3.68
C GLN A 71 14.40 -20.14 -4.78
N ILE A 72 13.65 -19.21 -5.37
CA ILE A 72 12.75 -19.50 -6.49
C ILE A 72 13.57 -19.93 -7.72
N ALA A 73 14.65 -19.22 -8.03
CA ALA A 73 15.53 -19.56 -9.15
C ALA A 73 16.17 -20.95 -8.99
N ALA A 74 16.63 -21.29 -7.78
CA ALA A 74 17.14 -22.62 -7.47
C ALA A 74 16.07 -23.71 -7.62
N ALA A 75 14.83 -23.45 -7.17
CA ALA A 75 13.72 -24.39 -7.32
C ALA A 75 13.28 -24.57 -8.79
N LEU A 76 13.44 -23.53 -9.61
CA LEU A 76 13.10 -23.53 -11.04
C LEU A 76 14.28 -23.90 -11.95
N GLN A 77 15.46 -24.19 -11.38
CA GLN A 77 16.70 -24.46 -12.13
C GLN A 77 17.09 -23.32 -13.11
N ILE A 78 16.79 -22.08 -12.75
CA ILE A 78 17.16 -20.89 -13.53
C ILE A 78 18.51 -20.40 -13.03
N ASP A 79 19.49 -20.34 -13.92
CA ASP A 79 20.79 -19.73 -13.63
C ASP A 79 20.70 -18.20 -13.79
N LEU A 80 20.85 -17.47 -12.68
CA LEU A 80 20.78 -16.00 -12.65
C LEU A 80 22.14 -15.33 -12.91
N SER A 81 23.14 -16.07 -13.39
CA SER A 81 24.50 -15.57 -13.64
C SER A 81 24.69 -14.86 -14.99
N GLU A 82 23.66 -14.77 -15.83
CA GLU A 82 23.71 -13.98 -17.07
C GLU A 82 23.27 -12.52 -16.82
N GLU A 83 24.23 -11.65 -16.48
CA GLU A 83 24.09 -10.22 -16.76
C GLU A 83 24.27 -9.99 -18.27
N PRO A 84 23.33 -9.33 -18.98
CA PRO A 84 23.59 -8.85 -20.32
C PRO A 84 24.59 -7.69 -20.24
N LYS A 85 25.66 -7.77 -21.04
CA LYS A 85 26.63 -6.70 -21.27
C LYS A 85 26.01 -5.44 -21.85
#